data_AF-F6F3J5-F1
#
_entry.id   AF-F6F3J5-F1
#
_cell.length_a   1.000
_cell.length_b   1.000
_cell.length_c   1.000
_cell.angle_alpha   90.00
_cell.angle_beta   90.00
_cell.angle_gamma   90.00
#
_symmetry.space_group_name_H-M   'P 1'
#
loop_
_entity.id
_entity.type
_entity.pdbx_description
1 polymer ?
#
loop_
_entity_poly.entity_id
_entity_poly.type
_entity_poly.pdbx_seq_one_letter_code
_entity_poly.pdbx_strand_id
1 'polypeptide(L)' 'MDGIRDILDRLRARPANVVTRARRMVEAHVPEERRGPGWDRHWRELEAYLELPGQWSAAEGKEDDG' A
#
# COMPACT_ATOMS: atom_id res chain seq x y z
N MET A 1 11.98 18.79 22.58
CA MET A 1 10.54 18.56 22.31
C MET A 1 10.48 17.98 20.90
N ASP A 2 10.97 16.74 20.72
CA ASP A 2 11.35 16.23 19.39
C ASP A 2 10.71 14.88 19.04
N GLY A 3 9.97 14.28 19.98
CA GLY A 3 9.39 12.93 19.81
C GLY A 3 8.40 12.82 18.65
N ILE A 4 7.60 13.85 18.39
CA ILE A 4 6.65 13.83 17.26
C ILE A 4 7.40 13.85 15.92
N ARG A 5 8.49 14.61 15.82
CA ARG A 5 9.29 14.70 14.59
C ARG A 5 10.02 13.39 14.31
N ASP A 6 10.56 12.74 15.35
CA ASP A 6 11.15 11.40 15.27
C ASP A 6 10.14 10.32 14.85
N ILE A 7 8.92 10.36 15.38
CA ILE A 7 7.85 9.41 15.00
C ILE A 7 7.47 9.61 13.54
N LEU A 8 7.32 10.86 13.09
CA LEU A 8 6.99 11.17 11.71
C LEU A 8 8.12 10.80 10.74
N ASP A 9 9.37 11.00 11.15
CA ASP A 9 10.55 10.60 10.38
C ASP A 9 10.64 9.07 10.23
N ARG A 10 10.41 8.32 11.32
CA ARG A 10 10.32 6.85 11.28
C ARG A 10 9.17 6.34 10.42
N LEU A 11 8.03 7.03 10.41
CA LEU A 11 6.91 6.68 9.54
C LEU A 11 7.23 6.95 8.07
N ARG A 12 7.97 8.04 7.77
CA ARG A 12 8.46 8.38 6.43
C ARG A 12 9.61 7.50 5.95
N ALA A 13 10.40 6.93 6.87
CA ALA A 13 11.52 6.04 6.58
C ALA A 13 11.08 4.60 6.22
N ARG A 14 9.81 4.23 6.47
CA ARG A 14 9.22 3.02 5.87
C ARG A 14 9.02 3.26 4.37
N PRO A 15 9.09 2.23 3.51
CA PRO A 15 8.87 2.42 2.08
C PRO A 15 7.58 3.22 1.90
N ALA A 16 7.70 4.44 1.36
CA ALA A 16 6.60 5.41 1.27
C ALA A 16 5.38 4.82 0.55
N ASN A 17 5.65 3.83 -0.32
CA ASN A 17 4.65 3.07 -1.03
C ASN A 17 4.14 1.89 -0.18
N VAL A 18 2.94 2.04 0.39
CA VAL A 18 2.26 1.00 1.18
C VAL A 18 1.99 -0.27 0.35
N VAL A 19 1.84 -0.15 -0.97
CA VAL A 19 1.65 -1.29 -1.88
C VAL A 19 2.93 -2.10 -1.99
N THR A 20 4.10 -1.46 -2.13
CA THR A 20 5.39 -2.18 -2.12
C THR A 20 5.59 -2.99 -0.84
N ARG A 21 5.14 -2.47 0.31
CA ARG A 21 5.18 -3.22 1.57
C ARG A 21 4.22 -4.41 1.55
N ALA A 22 2.99 -4.22 1.10
CA ALA A 22 2.02 -5.30 0.98
C ALA A 22 2.53 -6.40 0.04
N ARG A 23 3.14 -6.02 -1.11
CA ARG A 23 3.76 -6.92 -2.06
C ARG A 23 4.76 -7.85 -1.41
N ARG A 24 5.72 -7.31 -0.64
CA ARG A 24 6.73 -8.11 0.06
C ARG A 24 6.12 -9.12 1.04
N MET A 25 5.07 -8.72 1.75
CA MET A 25 4.37 -9.63 2.68
C MET A 25 3.67 -10.76 1.92
N VAL A 26 3.03 -10.46 0.79
CA VAL A 26 2.37 -11.46 -0.05
C VAL A 26 3.38 -12.39 -0.70
N GLU A 27 4.48 -11.87 -1.24
CA GLU A 27 5.54 -12.65 -1.87
C GLU A 27 6.22 -13.63 -0.91
N ALA A 28 6.26 -13.32 0.40
CA ALA A 28 6.73 -14.25 1.42
C ALA A 28 5.80 -15.47 1.62
N HIS A 29 4.52 -15.35 1.25
CA HIS A 29 3.52 -16.42 1.39
C HIS A 29 3.15 -17.07 0.05
N VAL A 30 3.40 -16.37 -1.06
CA VAL A 30 3.08 -16.81 -2.42
C VAL A 30 4.38 -17.00 -3.21
N PRO A 31 4.89 -18.26 -3.28
CA PRO A 31 6.06 -18.59 -4.08
C PRO A 31 5.78 -18.35 -5.57
N GLU A 32 6.85 -18.19 -6.35
CA GLU A 32 6.78 -17.82 -7.78
C GLU A 32 5.92 -18.77 -8.61
N GLU A 33 5.94 -20.06 -8.29
CA GLU A 33 5.15 -21.12 -8.92
C GLU A 33 3.63 -20.90 -8.84
N ARG A 34 3.18 -20.10 -7.87
CA ARG A 34 1.77 -19.78 -7.62
C ARG A 34 1.38 -18.39 -8.14
N ARG A 35 2.31 -17.65 -8.73
CA ARG A 35 2.06 -16.32 -9.27
C ARG A 35 1.51 -16.47 -10.69
N GLY A 36 0.25 -16.08 -10.86
CA GLY A 36 -0.42 -16.15 -12.16
C GLY A 36 0.09 -15.12 -13.17
N PRO A 37 -0.31 -15.25 -14.44
CA PRO A 37 0.03 -14.27 -15.47
C PRO A 37 -0.47 -12.88 -15.06
N GLY A 38 0.41 -11.88 -15.12
CA GLY A 38 0.09 -10.51 -14.75
C GLY A 38 0.37 -10.13 -13.29
N TRP A 39 0.96 -11.03 -12.48
CA TRP A 39 1.35 -10.76 -11.09
C TRP A 39 2.14 -9.44 -10.94
N ASP A 40 3.27 -9.32 -11.63
CA ASP A 40 4.12 -8.12 -11.57
C ASP A 40 3.43 -6.88 -12.10
N ARG A 41 2.66 -7.03 -13.17
CA ARG A 41 1.90 -5.92 -13.78
C ARG A 41 0.88 -5.37 -12.78
N HIS A 42 0.14 -6.24 -12.10
CA HIS A 42 -0.85 -5.85 -11.10
C HIS A 42 -0.23 -5.05 -9.96
N TRP A 43 0.88 -5.54 -9.39
CA TRP A 43 1.58 -4.83 -8.33
C TRP A 43 2.12 -3.47 -8.80
N ARG A 44 2.66 -3.40 -10.02
CA ARG A 44 3.18 -2.16 -10.59
C ARG A 44 2.09 -1.11 -10.84
N GLU A 45 0.89 -1.53 -11.28
CA GLU A 45 -0.27 -0.64 -11.44
C GLU A 45 -0.71 -0.07 -10.08
N LEU A 46 -0.75 -0.90 -9.04
CA LEU A 46 -1.08 -0.46 -7.68
C LEU A 46 -0.03 0.51 -7.12
N GLU A 47 1.25 0.27 -7.38
CA GLU A 47 2.34 1.17 -6.96
C GLU A 47 2.21 2.55 -7.63
N ALA A 48 1.87 2.58 -8.92
CA ALA A 48 1.71 3.82 -9.69
C ALA A 48 0.51 4.68 -9.23
N TYR A 49 -0.56 4.07 -8.72
CA TYR A 49 -1.70 4.81 -8.17
C TYR A 49 -1.35 5.62 -6.92
N LEU A 50 -0.30 5.25 -6.17
CA LEU A 50 0.17 6.00 -5.01
C LEU A 50 1.16 7.11 -5.35
N GLU A 51 1.78 7.05 -6.53
CA GLU A 51 2.68 8.11 -7.02
C GLU A 51 1.90 9.31 -7.57
N LEU A 52 0.60 9.17 -7.78
CA LEU A 52 -0.32 10.27 -8.07
C LEU A 52 -0.82 10.87 -6.74
N PRO A 53 -0.63 12.18 -6.48
CA PRO A 53 -1.23 12.85 -5.34
C PRO A 53 -2.75 12.95 -5.57
N GLY A 54 -3.47 11.88 -5.24
CA GLY A 54 -4.90 11.73 -5.44
C GLY A 54 -5.53 11.07 -4.22
N GLN A 55 -6.00 11.92 -3.32
CA GLN A 55 -6.90 11.70 -2.20
C GLN A 55 -7.58 10.31 -2.17
N TRP A 56 -7.19 9.47 -1.21
CA TRP A 56 -7.96 8.27 -0.86
C TRP A 56 -9.22 8.71 -0.12
N SER A 57 -10.29 9.01 -0.85
CA SER A 57 -11.63 8.99 -0.29
C SER A 57 -12.01 7.54 -0.09
N ALA A 58 -11.60 6.95 1.03
CA ALA A 58 -12.34 5.81 1.56
C ALA A 58 -13.74 6.34 1.85
N ALA A 59 -14.67 6.15 0.92
CA ALA A 59 -16.08 6.35 1.21
C ALA A 59 -16.39 5.40 2.36
N GLU A 60 -16.51 5.96 3.57
CA GLU A 60 -17.13 5.28 4.68
C GLU A 60 -18.41 4.66 4.13
N GLY A 61 -18.50 3.34 4.22
CA GLY A 61 -19.70 2.61 3.92
C GLY A 61 -20.80 3.17 4.80
N LYS A 62 -21.62 4.03 4.23
CA LYS A 62 -22.91 4.38 4.79
C LYS A 62 -23.88 3.34 4.27
N GLU A 63 -23.89 2.20 4.96
CA GLU A 63 -25.03 1.30 4.98
C GLU A 63 -26.13 2.06 5.73
N ASP A 64 -26.97 2.77 4.99
CA ASP A 64 -28.23 3.33 5.48
C ASP A 64 -29.32 2.34 5.08
N ASP A 65 -29.73 1.51 6.03
CA ASP A 65 -30.89 0.62 5.93
C ASP A 65 -32.12 1.46 6.33
N GLY A 66 -33.03 1.69 5.37
CA GLY A 66 -34.26 2.46 5.55
C GLY A 66 -35.30 2.17 4.47
#